data_AF-A0A0C9YW40-F1
#
_entry.id   AF-A0A0C9YW40-F1
#
_cell.length_a   1.000
_cell.length_b   1.000
_cell.length_c   1.000
_cell.angle_alpha   90.00
_cell.angle_beta   90.00
_cell.angle_gamma   90.00
#
_symmetry.space_group_name_H-M   'P 1'
#
loop_
_entity.id
_entity.type
_entity.pdbx_description
1 polymer ?
#
loop_
_entity_poly.entity_id
_entity_poly.type
_entity_poly.pdbx_seq_one_letter_code
_entity_poly.pdbx_strand_id
1 'polypeptide(L)'
;TFNHIMRLAGVTNEGDKIEVLQDYIVPRSEAQQWYDGLSSSQLVSWTELNKAFNQQWEPLPRAEKMPEKYQEELIVLKLEEDEVGETKEWNGTKAWTHVIWAREALRLAKAAGVESNVGLVRIVHKGLPKIIRKLTMQKLTTFENLTMAVKNVDIEDMQREKEDADERKKEELER
;
A
#
# COMPACT_ATOMS: atom_id res chain seq x y z
N THR A 1 -11.60 17.44 3.06
CA THR A 1 -11.27 18.21 1.85
C THR A 1 -12.42 19.13 1.49
N PHE A 2 -12.17 20.29 0.86
CA PHE A 2 -13.13 21.37 0.61
C PHE A 2 -14.49 20.87 0.08
N ASN A 3 -14.52 20.09 -1.00
CA ASN A 3 -15.74 19.56 -1.59
C ASN A 3 -16.57 18.68 -0.64
N HIS A 4 -15.91 17.95 0.27
CA HIS A 4 -16.61 17.15 1.28
C HIS A 4 -17.24 18.05 2.34
N ILE A 5 -16.55 19.11 2.77
CA ILE A 5 -17.04 20.08 3.75
C ILE A 5 -18.25 20.83 3.16
N MET A 6 -18.19 21.28 1.91
CA MET A 6 -19.31 21.96 1.24
C MET A 6 -20.57 21.10 1.17
N ARG A 7 -20.41 19.79 0.90
CA ARG A 7 -21.54 18.84 0.90
C ARG A 7 -22.16 18.66 2.29
N LEU A 8 -21.33 18.60 3.34
CA LEU A 8 -21.82 18.51 4.72
C LEU A 8 -22.50 19.81 5.19
N ALA A 9 -22.02 20.96 4.71
CA ALA A 9 -22.60 22.27 4.98
C ALA A 9 -23.87 22.57 4.16
N GLY A 10 -24.31 21.65 3.29
CA GLY A 10 -25.50 21.84 2.46
C GLY A 10 -25.31 22.78 1.27
N VAL A 11 -24.08 23.23 1.00
CA VAL A 11 -23.75 24.08 -0.14
C VAL A 11 -23.71 23.22 -1.39
N THR A 12 -24.80 23.22 -2.16
CA THR A 12 -24.95 22.40 -3.36
C THR A 12 -24.81 23.21 -4.65
N ASN A 13 -25.19 24.50 -4.62
CA ASN A 13 -25.03 25.45 -5.71
C ASN A 13 -23.54 25.70 -6.03
N GLU A 14 -23.21 25.80 -7.32
CA GLU A 14 -21.85 26.10 -7.76
C GLU A 14 -21.43 27.54 -7.48
N GLY A 15 -22.36 28.51 -7.60
CA GLY A 15 -22.08 29.91 -7.31
C GLY A 15 -21.64 30.10 -5.85
N ASP A 16 -22.43 29.57 -4.92
CA ASP A 16 -22.14 29.63 -3.49
C ASP A 16 -20.81 28.91 -3.15
N LYS A 17 -20.48 27.81 -3.85
CA LYS A 17 -19.18 27.14 -3.66
C LYS A 17 -18.00 27.99 -4.12
N ILE A 18 -18.16 28.73 -5.21
CA ILE A 18 -17.12 29.64 -5.73
C ILE A 18 -16.95 30.81 -4.77
N GLU A 19 -18.03 31.36 -4.24
CA GLU A 19 -17.97 32.44 -3.23
C GLU A 19 -17.26 31.96 -1.96
N VAL A 20 -17.69 30.83 -1.39
CA VAL A 20 -17.09 30.27 -0.17
C VAL A 20 -15.63 29.86 -0.37
N LEU A 21 -15.20 29.56 -1.61
CA LEU A 21 -13.79 29.27 -1.88
C LEU A 21 -12.87 30.44 -1.49
N GLN A 22 -13.32 31.69 -1.64
CA GLN A 22 -12.53 32.87 -1.29
C GLN A 22 -12.17 32.91 0.20
N ASP A 23 -13.06 32.43 1.07
CA ASP A 23 -12.81 32.34 2.51
C ASP A 23 -11.68 31.37 2.87
N TYR A 24 -11.33 30.46 1.96
CA TYR A 24 -10.24 29.49 2.12
C TYR A 24 -8.93 29.97 1.49
N ILE A 25 -8.93 31.11 0.81
CA ILE A 25 -7.74 31.69 0.20
C ILE A 25 -7.10 32.67 1.20
N VAL A 26 -5.82 32.47 1.50
CA VAL A 26 -5.09 33.35 2.42
C VAL A 26 -4.90 34.72 1.76
N PRO A 27 -5.26 35.83 2.43
CA PRO A 27 -5.08 37.17 1.87
C PRO A 27 -3.62 37.45 1.49
N ARG A 28 -3.40 38.13 0.36
CA ARG A 28 -2.08 38.48 -0.21
C ARG A 28 -1.20 37.29 -0.58
N SER A 29 -1.74 36.07 -0.62
CA SER A 29 -1.03 34.89 -1.12
C SER A 29 -0.96 34.86 -2.65
N GLU A 30 -0.09 34.01 -3.19
CA GLU A 30 -0.04 33.69 -4.62
C GLU A 30 -1.40 33.18 -5.12
N ALA A 31 -2.10 32.38 -4.31
CA ALA A 31 -3.44 31.89 -4.64
C ALA A 31 -4.48 33.01 -4.74
N GLN A 32 -4.39 34.05 -3.90
CA GLN A 32 -5.25 35.22 -4.00
C GLN A 32 -4.97 36.01 -5.28
N GLN A 33 -3.69 36.26 -5.59
CA GLN A 33 -3.30 36.99 -6.81
C GLN A 33 -3.75 36.26 -8.08
N TRP A 34 -3.67 34.93 -8.09
CA TRP A 34 -4.21 34.10 -9.16
C TRP A 34 -5.73 34.20 -9.25
N TYR A 35 -6.44 34.07 -8.12
CA TYR A 35 -7.90 34.09 -8.09
C TYR A 35 -8.45 35.44 -8.56
N ASP A 36 -7.83 36.54 -8.13
CA ASP A 36 -8.17 37.91 -8.55
C ASP A 36 -7.95 38.15 -10.05
N GLY A 37 -7.07 37.36 -10.67
CA GLY A 37 -6.76 37.40 -12.11
C GLY A 37 -7.66 36.54 -12.99
N LEU A 38 -8.62 35.79 -12.41
CA LEU A 38 -9.52 34.94 -13.18
C LEU A 38 -10.55 35.76 -13.98
N SER A 39 -10.82 35.33 -15.21
CA SER A 39 -11.86 35.94 -16.03
C SER A 39 -13.25 35.51 -15.59
N SER A 40 -14.27 36.29 -15.98
CA SER A 40 -15.68 35.94 -15.68
C SER A 40 -16.10 34.58 -16.27
N SER A 41 -15.48 34.14 -17.37
CA SER A 41 -15.74 32.81 -17.93
C SER A 41 -15.12 31.68 -17.10
N GLN A 42 -14.04 31.94 -16.36
CA GLN A 42 -13.42 30.96 -15.46
C GLN A 42 -14.16 30.85 -14.12
N LEU A 43 -14.89 31.90 -13.72
CA LEU A 43 -15.71 31.94 -12.50
C LEU A 43 -17.18 31.53 -12.75
N VAL A 44 -17.55 31.13 -13.97
CA VAL A 44 -18.95 30.82 -14.34
C VAL A 44 -19.46 29.49 -13.78
N SER A 45 -18.55 28.55 -13.50
CA SER A 45 -18.88 27.21 -13.02
C SER A 45 -17.74 26.63 -12.21
N TRP A 46 -18.07 25.67 -11.33
CA TRP A 46 -17.05 24.97 -10.56
C TRP A 46 -16.08 24.20 -11.46
N THR A 47 -16.57 23.71 -12.60
CA THR A 47 -15.78 22.96 -13.57
C THR A 47 -14.69 23.83 -14.22
N GLU A 48 -15.04 25.02 -14.69
CA GLU A 48 -14.06 25.93 -15.31
C GLU A 48 -13.06 26.49 -14.29
N LEU A 49 -13.50 26.78 -13.07
CA LEU A 49 -12.61 27.21 -12.00
C LEU A 49 -11.62 26.11 -11.64
N ASN A 50 -12.09 24.87 -11.46
CA ASN A 50 -11.23 23.74 -11.15
C ASN A 50 -10.25 23.44 -12.30
N LYS A 51 -10.66 23.64 -13.56
CA LYS A 51 -9.76 23.54 -14.70
C LYS A 51 -8.67 24.60 -14.67
N ALA A 52 -9.02 25.87 -14.42
CA ALA A 52 -8.04 26.94 -14.26
C ALA A 52 -7.10 26.70 -13.09
N PHE A 53 -7.62 26.17 -11.97
CA PHE A 53 -6.84 25.81 -10.79
C PHE A 53 -5.78 24.75 -11.13
N ASN A 54 -6.17 23.66 -11.78
CA ASN A 54 -5.24 22.60 -12.17
C ASN A 54 -4.28 23.03 -13.29
N GLN A 55 -4.57 24.10 -14.04
CA GLN A 55 -3.62 24.68 -14.99
C GLN A 55 -2.55 25.52 -14.28
N GLN A 56 -2.94 26.30 -13.27
CA GLN A 56 -2.00 27.11 -12.49
C GLN A 56 -1.13 26.25 -11.58
N TRP A 57 -1.75 25.30 -10.88
CA TRP A 57 -1.08 24.34 -10.02
C TRP A 57 -1.20 22.97 -10.65
N GLU A 58 -0.56 22.79 -11.81
CA GLU A 58 -0.43 21.48 -12.45
C GLU A 58 0.01 20.47 -11.37
N PRO A 59 -0.82 19.45 -11.07
CA PRO A 59 -0.46 18.47 -10.07
C PRO A 59 0.88 17.89 -10.48
N LEU A 60 1.91 18.11 -9.65
CA LEU A 60 3.21 17.51 -9.91
C LEU A 60 2.97 16.02 -10.16
N PRO A 61 3.42 15.47 -11.30
CA PRO A 61 3.23 14.07 -11.57
C PRO A 61 3.78 13.32 -10.37
N ARG A 62 2.92 12.49 -9.77
CA ARG A 62 3.36 11.67 -8.65
C ARG A 62 4.58 10.93 -9.13
N ALA A 63 5.69 11.03 -8.40
CA ALA A 63 6.85 10.20 -8.68
C ALA A 63 6.43 8.75 -8.45
N GLU A 64 5.91 8.11 -9.50
CA GLU A 64 5.60 6.71 -9.49
C GLU A 64 6.94 5.99 -9.53
N LYS A 65 7.21 5.20 -8.48
CA LYS A 65 8.38 4.33 -8.50
C LYS A 65 8.29 3.47 -9.75
N MET A 66 9.39 3.37 -10.49
CA MET A 66 9.46 2.52 -11.68
C MET A 66 9.16 1.05 -11.31
N PRO A 67 8.56 0.24 -12.19
CA PRO A 67 8.27 -1.18 -11.93
C PRO A 67 9.47 -1.96 -11.38
N GLU A 68 10.67 -1.65 -11.85
CA GLU A 68 11.94 -2.26 -11.41
C GLU A 68 12.20 -2.02 -9.92
N LYS A 69 11.83 -0.85 -9.39
CA LYS A 69 11.97 -0.54 -7.96
C LYS A 69 10.99 -1.34 -7.10
N TYR A 70 9.77 -1.57 -7.57
CA TYR A 70 8.86 -2.48 -6.88
C TYR A 70 9.34 -3.93 -6.92
N GLN A 71 9.98 -4.35 -8.01
CA GLN A 71 10.60 -5.67 -8.09
C GLN A 71 11.80 -5.79 -7.15
N GLU A 72 12.67 -4.77 -7.04
CA GLU A 72 13.74 -4.73 -6.06
C GLU A 72 13.19 -4.84 -4.63
N GLU A 73 12.16 -4.05 -4.29
CA GLU A 73 11.47 -4.10 -3.00
C GLU A 73 10.86 -5.49 -2.72
N LEU A 74 10.28 -6.13 -3.73
CA LEU A 74 9.71 -7.47 -3.62
C LEU A 74 10.78 -8.53 -3.32
N ILE A 75 11.95 -8.44 -3.93
CA ILE A 75 13.06 -9.39 -3.74
C ILE A 75 13.67 -9.25 -2.35
N VAL A 76 13.73 -8.03 -1.81
CA VAL A 76 14.28 -7.78 -0.46
C VAL A 76 13.24 -7.83 0.65
N LEU A 77 11.95 -8.01 0.33
CA LEU A 77 10.89 -8.14 1.31
C LEU A 77 11.08 -9.42 2.14
N LYS A 78 11.35 -9.25 3.43
CA LYS A 78 11.58 -10.35 4.37
C LYS A 78 10.44 -10.52 5.36
N LEU A 79 10.25 -11.77 5.75
CA LEU A 79 9.61 -12.18 6.99
C LEU A 79 10.71 -12.87 7.78
N GLU A 80 11.08 -12.33 8.95
CA GLU A 80 12.17 -12.91 9.74
C GLU A 80 11.70 -14.21 10.42
N GLU A 81 12.64 -15.12 10.70
CA GLU A 81 12.31 -16.46 11.25
C GLU A 81 11.72 -16.36 12.67
N ASP A 82 12.15 -15.38 13.46
CA ASP A 82 11.63 -15.08 14.79
C ASP A 82 10.27 -14.38 14.79
N GLU A 83 9.95 -13.66 13.71
CA GLU A 83 8.64 -13.03 13.49
C GLU A 83 7.56 -14.02 13.05
N VAL A 84 7.91 -15.27 12.70
CA VAL A 84 6.94 -16.27 12.26
C VAL A 84 5.97 -16.61 13.39
N GLY A 85 4.67 -16.56 13.07
CA GLY A 85 3.61 -16.83 14.04
C GLY A 85 3.43 -15.70 15.06
N GLU A 86 4.06 -14.55 14.88
CA GLU A 86 3.87 -13.39 15.74
C GLU A 86 2.79 -12.45 15.21
N THR A 87 2.32 -11.56 16.07
CA THR A 87 1.40 -10.47 15.70
C THR A 87 2.08 -9.13 15.84
N LYS A 88 1.80 -8.21 14.91
CA LYS A 88 2.22 -6.81 15.02
C LYS A 88 1.08 -5.87 14.68
N GLU A 89 1.19 -4.65 15.18
CA GLU A 89 0.25 -3.59 14.81
C GLU A 89 0.54 -3.11 13.39
N TRP A 90 -0.49 -3.12 12.55
CA TRP A 90 -0.42 -2.68 11.16
C TRP A 90 -1.65 -1.84 10.83
N ASN A 91 -1.44 -0.56 10.53
CA ASN A 91 -2.51 0.41 10.27
C ASN A 91 -3.59 0.45 11.37
N GLY A 92 -3.19 0.37 12.64
CA GLY A 92 -4.11 0.37 13.79
C GLY A 92 -4.82 -0.95 14.06
N THR A 93 -4.47 -2.03 13.32
CA THR A 93 -5.03 -3.37 13.52
C THR A 93 -3.92 -4.35 13.86
N LYS A 94 -4.11 -5.14 14.93
CA LYS A 94 -3.22 -6.26 15.26
C LYS A 94 -3.43 -7.39 14.24
N ALA A 95 -2.39 -7.72 13.49
CA ALA A 95 -2.44 -8.75 12.46
C ALA A 95 -1.20 -9.65 12.53
N TRP A 96 -1.34 -10.89 12.06
CA TRP A 96 -0.22 -11.81 11.98
C TRP A 96 0.83 -11.34 10.95
N THR A 97 2.10 -11.48 11.29
CA THR A 97 3.24 -11.03 10.48
C THR A 97 3.25 -11.66 9.08
N HIS A 98 2.95 -12.95 8.96
CA HIS A 98 2.87 -13.66 7.68
C HIS A 98 1.70 -13.17 6.79
N VAL A 99 0.59 -12.73 7.38
CA VAL A 99 -0.54 -12.12 6.66
C VAL A 99 -0.15 -10.73 6.13
N ILE A 100 0.56 -9.95 6.94
CA ILE A 100 1.07 -8.63 6.54
C ILE A 100 2.07 -8.80 5.40
N TRP A 101 3.02 -9.73 5.53
CA TRP A 101 3.97 -10.07 4.48
C TRP A 101 3.26 -10.47 3.19
N ALA A 102 2.27 -11.37 3.26
CA ALA A 102 1.55 -11.86 2.09
C ALA A 102 0.82 -10.72 1.35
N ARG A 103 0.22 -9.79 2.11
CA ARG A 103 -0.42 -8.60 1.56
C ARG A 103 0.59 -7.70 0.83
N GLU A 104 1.74 -7.45 1.44
CA GLU A 104 2.75 -6.56 0.89
C GLU A 104 3.45 -7.16 -0.33
N ALA A 105 3.78 -8.46 -0.28
CA ALA A 105 4.34 -9.18 -1.42
C ALA A 105 3.41 -9.12 -2.64
N LEU A 106 2.10 -9.33 -2.45
CA LEU A 106 1.13 -9.23 -3.55
C LEU A 106 1.03 -7.80 -4.09
N ARG A 107 1.05 -6.79 -3.21
CA ARG A 107 1.00 -5.38 -3.61
C ARG A 107 2.21 -5.01 -4.47
N LEU A 108 3.41 -5.43 -4.06
CA LEU A 108 4.65 -5.16 -4.79
C LEU A 108 4.70 -5.91 -6.12
N ALA A 109 4.27 -7.17 -6.17
CA ALA A 109 4.20 -7.95 -7.41
C ALA A 109 3.26 -7.31 -8.44
N LYS A 110 2.11 -6.79 -7.99
CA LYS A 110 1.17 -6.04 -8.84
C LYS A 110 1.74 -4.72 -9.33
N ALA A 111 2.38 -3.97 -8.44
CA ALA A 111 3.00 -2.70 -8.80
C ALA A 111 4.18 -2.86 -9.79
N ALA A 112 4.86 -4.01 -9.74
CA ALA A 112 5.91 -4.37 -10.69
C ALA A 112 5.40 -5.06 -11.98
N GLY A 113 4.13 -5.48 -12.04
CA GLY A 113 3.57 -6.23 -13.18
C GLY A 113 4.16 -7.64 -13.36
N VAL A 114 4.53 -8.30 -12.25
CA VAL A 114 5.22 -9.61 -12.25
C VAL A 114 4.44 -10.72 -11.55
N GLU A 115 3.12 -10.57 -11.38
CA GLU A 115 2.25 -11.48 -10.61
C GLU A 115 2.33 -12.93 -11.10
N SER A 116 2.51 -13.12 -12.41
CA SER A 116 2.60 -14.44 -13.05
C SER A 116 4.04 -14.88 -13.35
N ASN A 117 5.05 -14.16 -12.87
CA ASN A 117 6.45 -14.53 -13.09
C ASN A 117 6.87 -15.68 -12.18
N VAL A 118 6.80 -16.91 -12.71
CA VAL A 118 7.14 -18.15 -11.98
C VAL A 118 8.56 -18.14 -11.41
N GLY A 119 9.52 -17.51 -12.10
CA GLY A 119 10.90 -17.39 -11.63
C GLY A 119 11.01 -16.56 -10.37
N LEU A 120 10.38 -15.40 -10.35
CA LEU A 120 10.33 -14.51 -9.17
C LEU A 120 9.54 -15.14 -8.02
N VAL A 121 8.42 -15.82 -8.30
CA VAL A 121 7.67 -16.57 -7.28
C VAL A 121 8.58 -17.57 -6.57
N ARG A 122 9.41 -18.31 -7.30
CA ARG A 122 10.36 -19.27 -6.72
C ARG A 122 11.47 -18.59 -5.91
N ILE A 123 11.97 -17.43 -6.37
CA ILE A 123 13.00 -16.68 -5.65
C ILE A 123 12.44 -16.17 -4.31
N VAL A 124 11.27 -15.53 -4.34
CA VAL A 124 10.62 -15.01 -3.13
C VAL A 124 10.23 -16.15 -2.18
N HIS A 125 9.68 -17.26 -2.70
CA HIS A 125 9.37 -18.44 -1.88
C HIS A 125 10.62 -19.00 -1.18
N LYS A 126 11.77 -19.07 -1.87
CA LYS A 126 13.03 -19.52 -1.27
C LYS A 126 13.55 -18.60 -0.17
N GLY A 127 13.22 -17.31 -0.21
CA GLY A 127 13.58 -16.32 0.80
C GLY A 127 12.71 -16.36 2.06
N LEU A 128 11.60 -17.09 2.05
CA LEU A 128 10.74 -17.23 3.22
C LEU A 128 11.38 -18.09 4.32
N PRO A 129 10.95 -17.89 5.59
CA PRO A 129 11.32 -18.74 6.71
C PRO A 129 11.16 -20.22 6.43
N LYS A 130 12.03 -21.06 7.01
CA LYS A 130 11.99 -22.52 6.79
C LYS A 130 10.63 -23.10 7.18
N ILE A 131 10.07 -22.65 8.29
CA ILE A 131 8.75 -23.09 8.79
C ILE A 131 7.67 -22.84 7.72
N ILE A 132 7.58 -21.61 7.21
CA ILE A 132 6.60 -21.25 6.18
C ILE A 132 6.80 -22.05 4.90
N ARG A 133 8.06 -22.27 4.46
CA ARG A 133 8.34 -23.06 3.25
C ARG A 133 7.89 -24.51 3.35
N LYS A 134 8.06 -25.15 4.53
CA LYS A 134 7.58 -26.51 4.77
C LYS A 134 6.05 -26.59 4.70
N LEU A 135 5.37 -25.59 5.27
CA LEU A 135 3.91 -25.55 5.31
C LEU A 135 3.27 -25.09 3.98
N THR A 136 4.06 -24.59 3.03
CA THR A 136 3.61 -24.10 1.72
C THR A 136 4.18 -24.91 0.54
N MET A 137 4.29 -26.23 0.69
CA MET A 137 4.85 -27.17 -0.30
C MET A 137 4.07 -27.32 -1.62
N GLN A 138 2.93 -26.64 -1.76
CA GLN A 138 2.09 -26.71 -2.95
C GLN A 138 2.77 -26.09 -4.20
N LYS A 139 2.24 -26.39 -5.40
CA LYS A 139 2.76 -25.83 -6.65
C LYS A 139 2.39 -24.35 -6.78
N LEU A 140 3.32 -23.48 -6.38
CA LEU A 140 3.17 -22.02 -6.42
C LEU A 140 3.68 -21.46 -7.75
N THR A 141 2.75 -21.08 -8.64
CA THR A 141 3.07 -20.53 -9.98
C THR A 141 2.80 -19.04 -10.12
N THR A 142 2.04 -18.44 -9.20
CA THR A 142 1.70 -17.01 -9.19
C THR A 142 1.88 -16.44 -7.79
N PHE A 143 2.02 -15.12 -7.70
CA PHE A 143 2.06 -14.42 -6.42
C PHE A 143 0.72 -14.54 -5.67
N GLU A 144 -0.41 -14.62 -6.36
CA GLU A 144 -1.70 -14.94 -5.73
C GLU A 144 -1.66 -16.29 -5.02
N ASN A 145 -1.16 -17.34 -5.69
CA ASN A 145 -1.08 -18.67 -5.10
C ASN A 145 -0.11 -18.69 -3.90
N LEU A 146 1.06 -18.04 -4.04
CA LEU A 146 2.07 -17.95 -2.98
C LEU A 146 1.52 -17.22 -1.75
N THR A 147 1.00 -16.03 -1.95
CA THR A 147 0.53 -15.19 -0.85
C THR A 147 -0.71 -15.76 -0.18
N MET A 148 -1.58 -16.44 -0.94
CA MET A 148 -2.71 -17.19 -0.38
C MET A 148 -2.25 -18.37 0.47
N ALA A 149 -1.26 -19.13 -0.01
CA ALA A 149 -0.68 -20.24 0.76
C ALA A 149 -0.12 -19.75 2.09
N VAL A 150 0.72 -18.70 2.04
CA VAL A 150 1.36 -18.13 3.24
C VAL A 150 0.33 -17.54 4.20
N LYS A 151 -0.67 -16.81 3.69
CA LYS A 151 -1.73 -16.20 4.50
C LYS A 151 -2.58 -17.23 5.24
N ASN A 152 -2.79 -18.40 4.64
CA ASN A 152 -3.68 -19.43 5.16
C ASN A 152 -2.93 -20.53 5.92
N VAL A 153 -1.63 -20.35 6.21
CA VAL A 153 -0.91 -21.28 7.08
C VAL A 153 -1.56 -21.25 8.46
N ASP A 154 -1.86 -22.43 8.99
CA ASP A 154 -2.45 -22.57 10.31
C ASP A 154 -1.46 -22.16 11.42
N ILE A 155 -1.96 -21.47 12.45
CA ILE A 155 -1.14 -20.95 13.56
C ILE A 155 -0.62 -22.10 14.43
N GLU A 156 -1.44 -23.11 14.69
CA GLU A 156 -1.07 -24.26 15.51
C GLU A 156 0.02 -25.08 14.81
N ASP A 157 -0.09 -25.26 13.50
CA ASP A 157 0.95 -25.91 12.70
C ASP A 157 2.27 -25.11 12.70
N MET A 158 2.21 -23.78 12.62
CA MET A 158 3.40 -22.93 12.75
C MET A 158 4.06 -23.05 14.12
N GLN A 159 3.26 -23.05 15.20
CA GLN A 159 3.77 -23.20 16.56
C GLN A 159 4.42 -24.56 16.77
N ARG A 160 3.76 -25.65 16.32
CA ARG A 160 4.32 -27.00 16.39
C ARG A 160 5.64 -27.12 15.63
N GLU A 161 5.72 -26.59 14.41
CA GLU A 161 6.97 -26.61 13.64
C GLU A 161 8.09 -25.77 14.28
N LYS A 162 7.73 -24.69 15.00
CA LYS A 162 8.68 -23.85 15.76
C LYS A 162 9.24 -24.63 16.96
N GLU A 163 8.36 -25.27 17.75
CA GLU A 163 8.73 -26.12 18.88
C GLU A 163 9.65 -27.27 18.42
N ASP A 164 9.23 -28.03 17.41
CA ASP A 164 10.03 -29.11 16.83
C ASP A 164 11.40 -28.63 16.32
N ALA A 165 11.46 -27.41 15.77
CA ALA A 165 12.72 -26.83 15.30
C ALA A 165 13.65 -26.44 16.45
N ASP A 166 13.11 -25.96 17.56
CA ASP A 166 13.89 -25.58 18.74
C ASP A 166 14.36 -26.80 19.54
N GLU A 167 13.54 -27.85 19.64
CA GLU A 167 13.94 -29.14 20.20
C GLU A 167 15.12 -29.75 19.43
N ARG A 168 15.03 -29.80 18.09
CA ARG A 168 16.14 -30.30 17.25
C ARG A 168 17.44 -29.52 17.43
N LYS A 169 17.36 -28.18 17.53
CA LYS A 169 18.56 -27.34 17.80
C LYS A 169 19.16 -27.66 19.16
N LYS A 170 18.34 -27.91 20.17
CA LYS A 170 18.81 -28.24 21.53
C LYS A 170 19.53 -29.60 21.54
N GLU A 171 18.97 -30.61 20.88
CA GLU A 171 19.61 -31.94 20.75
C GLU A 171 20.93 -31.93 19.95
N GLU A 172 21.09 -31.00 19.01
CA GLU A 172 22.35 -30.81 18.27
C GLU A 172 23.42 -30.10 19.12
N LEU A 173 23.02 -29.21 20.02
CA LEU A 173 23.93 -28.51 20.94
C LEU A 173 24.40 -29.37 22.12
N GLU A 174 23.61 -30.39 22.49
CA GLU A 174 23.92 -31.33 23.57
C GLU A 174 24.76 -32.54 23.10
N ARG A 175 25.06 -32.65 21.79
CA ARG A 175 25.90 -33.70 21.17
C ARG A 175 27.33 -33.24 20.93
#